data_AF-A0A849TPG6-F1
#
_entry.id   AF-A0A849TPG6-F1
#
_cell.length_a   1.000
_cell.length_b   1.000
_cell.length_c   1.000
_cell.angle_alpha   90.00
_cell.angle_beta   90.00
_cell.angle_gamma   90.00
#
_symmetry.space_group_name_H-M   'P 1'
#
loop_
_entity.id
_entity.type
_entity.pdbx_description
1 polymer ?
#
loop_
_entity_poly.entity_id
_entity_poly.type
_entity_poly.pdbx_seq_one_letter_code
_entity_poly.pdbx_strand_id
1 'polypeptide(L)'
;IKGSKSDTPNYVRAHDTLKAYLDTLPPTLTIIADELGRPIRPERLSKDMRRHLNQIGLPHLHLHGLRHAAGAALADAGCSSKEIAAVLGHKTLQMVEKYTKGAEQRRLADQAIVKLQKAKTRPGRLKQPGPEAR
;
A
#
# COMPACT_ATOMS: atom_id res chain seq x y z
N ILE A 1 -1.52 -13.77 -5.69
CA ILE A 1 -1.85 -13.43 -7.09
C ILE A 1 -0.53 -13.13 -7.80
N LYS A 2 -0.12 -13.90 -8.83
CA LYS A 2 1.18 -13.73 -9.50
C LYS A 2 1.07 -12.69 -10.61
N GLY A 3 1.85 -11.60 -10.54
CA GLY A 3 1.90 -10.55 -11.57
C GLY A 3 3.12 -10.69 -12.48
N SER A 4 2.96 -10.49 -13.79
CA SER A 4 3.94 -10.86 -14.85
C SER A 4 4.92 -9.77 -15.30
N LYS A 5 5.25 -8.77 -14.47
CA LYS A 5 6.23 -7.73 -14.85
C LYS A 5 7.58 -7.79 -14.12
N SER A 6 7.78 -8.75 -13.23
CA SER A 6 9.04 -9.00 -12.53
C SER A 6 9.25 -10.50 -12.40
N ASP A 7 10.49 -10.95 -12.57
CA ASP A 7 10.90 -12.34 -12.33
C ASP A 7 10.63 -12.79 -10.88
N THR A 8 10.49 -11.81 -9.97
CA THR A 8 10.06 -12.03 -8.58
C THR A 8 8.53 -12.14 -8.47
N PRO A 9 7.98 -13.27 -8.00
CA PRO A 9 6.56 -13.37 -7.71
C PRO A 9 6.18 -12.37 -6.62
N ASN A 10 5.24 -11.48 -6.94
CA ASN A 10 4.70 -10.55 -5.96
C ASN A 10 3.61 -11.25 -5.13
N TYR A 11 3.79 -11.29 -3.81
CA TYR A 11 2.81 -11.80 -2.88
C TYR A 11 2.05 -10.64 -2.26
N VAL A 12 0.76 -10.56 -2.54
CA VAL A 12 -0.15 -9.57 -1.96
C VAL A 12 -1.19 -10.31 -1.13
N ARG A 13 -1.26 -10.01 0.17
CA ARG A 13 -2.32 -10.52 1.05
C ARG A 13 -3.64 -9.87 0.63
N ALA A 14 -4.65 -10.68 0.36
CA ALA A 14 -6.00 -10.17 0.13
C ALA A 14 -6.59 -9.66 1.45
N HIS A 15 -7.33 -8.55 1.40
CA HIS A 15 -8.17 -8.12 2.53
C HIS A 15 -9.26 -9.17 2.78
N ASP A 16 -9.66 -9.34 4.04
CA ASP A 16 -10.56 -10.43 4.46
C ASP A 16 -11.91 -10.38 3.71
N THR A 17 -12.42 -9.17 3.42
CA THR A 17 -13.61 -8.96 2.59
C THR A 17 -13.47 -9.54 1.18
N LEU A 18 -12.32 -9.29 0.52
CA LEU A 18 -12.06 -9.82 -0.82
C LEU A 18 -11.91 -11.33 -0.76
N LYS A 19 -11.23 -11.85 0.27
CA LYS A 19 -11.05 -13.29 0.46
C LYS A 19 -12.40 -13.99 0.65
N ALA A 20 -13.26 -13.48 1.53
CA ALA A 20 -14.60 -14.02 1.75
C ALA A 20 -15.42 -14.04 0.46
N TYR A 21 -15.39 -12.96 -0.32
CA TYR A 21 -16.07 -12.92 -1.62
C TYR A 21 -15.51 -13.95 -2.61
N LEU A 22 -14.18 -14.04 -2.75
CA LEU A 22 -13.54 -15.03 -3.63
C LEU A 22 -13.87 -16.47 -3.21
N ASP A 23 -14.02 -16.73 -1.92
CA ASP A 23 -14.38 -18.05 -1.39
C ASP A 23 -15.85 -18.43 -1.68
N THR A 24 -16.70 -17.46 -2.01
CA THR A 24 -18.07 -17.74 -2.51
C THR A 24 -18.12 -18.09 -4.00
N LEU A 25 -17.05 -17.81 -4.74
CA LEU A 25 -17.00 -18.07 -6.18
C LEU A 25 -16.48 -19.49 -6.46
N PRO A 26 -16.97 -20.14 -7.54
CA PRO A 26 -16.39 -21.40 -7.97
C PRO A 26 -14.90 -21.20 -8.30
N PRO A 27 -14.04 -22.20 -8.04
CA PRO A 27 -12.62 -22.10 -8.35
C PRO A 27 -12.44 -21.98 -9.87
N THR A 28 -12.06 -20.79 -10.33
CA THR A 28 -11.79 -20.50 -11.74
C THR A 28 -10.31 -20.26 -11.97
N LEU A 29 -9.83 -20.62 -13.17
CA LEU A 29 -8.47 -20.29 -13.62
C LEU A 29 -8.25 -18.78 -13.74
N THR A 30 -9.32 -18.01 -13.97
CA THR A 30 -9.27 -16.57 -14.22
C THR A 30 -10.24 -15.82 -13.33
N ILE A 31 -9.73 -14.85 -12.57
CA ILE A 31 -10.53 -14.04 -11.63
C ILE A 31 -11.40 -13.01 -12.37
N ILE A 32 -10.86 -12.38 -13.42
CA ILE A 32 -11.59 -11.39 -14.24
C ILE A 32 -11.82 -11.99 -15.62
N ALA A 33 -12.99 -12.59 -15.80
CA ALA A 33 -13.36 -13.32 -17.00
C ALA A 33 -14.65 -12.79 -17.63
N ASP A 34 -14.83 -13.05 -18.92
CA ASP A 34 -16.10 -12.84 -19.60
C ASP A 34 -17.12 -13.94 -19.23
N GLU A 35 -18.33 -13.84 -19.77
CA GLU A 35 -19.42 -14.79 -19.55
C GLU A 35 -19.07 -16.24 -19.96
N LEU A 36 -18.04 -16.43 -20.79
CA LEU A 36 -17.54 -17.72 -21.24
C LEU A 36 -16.29 -18.17 -20.45
N GLY A 37 -15.93 -17.48 -19.37
CA GLY A 37 -14.79 -17.82 -18.52
C GLY A 37 -13.42 -17.43 -19.10
N ARG A 38 -13.37 -16.65 -20.18
CA ARG A 38 -12.12 -16.24 -20.84
C ARG A 38 -11.58 -14.96 -20.23
N PRO A 39 -10.24 -14.79 -20.13
CA PRO A 39 -9.67 -13.55 -19.60
C PRO A 39 -10.10 -12.31 -20.36
N ILE A 40 -10.60 -11.31 -19.62
CA ILE A 40 -10.90 -10.00 -20.19
C ILE A 40 -9.60 -9.24 -20.42
N ARG A 41 -9.46 -8.65 -21.61
CA ARG A 41 -8.33 -7.76 -21.92
C ARG A 41 -8.35 -6.51 -21.04
N PRO A 42 -7.21 -6.01 -20.52
CA PRO A 42 -7.18 -4.82 -19.67
C PRO A 42 -7.84 -3.58 -20.29
N GLU A 43 -7.71 -3.40 -21.60
CA GLU A 43 -8.29 -2.28 -22.35
C GLU A 43 -9.82 -2.36 -22.36
N ARG A 44 -10.37 -3.57 -22.50
CA ARG A 44 -11.81 -3.84 -22.45
C ARG A 44 -12.37 -3.50 -21.07
N LEU A 45 -11.72 -4.00 -20.00
CA LEU A 45 -12.12 -3.70 -18.63
C LEU A 45 -12.11 -2.20 -18.34
N SER A 46 -11.07 -1.50 -18.78
CA SER A 46 -10.94 -0.05 -18.60
C SER A 46 -12.03 0.73 -19.33
N LYS A 47 -12.38 0.30 -20.55
CA LYS A 47 -13.44 0.91 -21.37
C LYS A 47 -14.82 0.69 -20.74
N ASP A 48 -15.09 -0.53 -20.28
CA ASP A 48 -16.37 -0.90 -19.68
C ASP A 48 -16.59 -0.15 -18.36
N MET A 49 -15.55 -0.05 -17.52
CA MET A 49 -15.61 0.77 -16.30
C MET A 49 -15.83 2.26 -16.63
N ARG A 50 -15.16 2.82 -17.63
CA ARG A 50 -15.38 4.21 -18.04
C ARG A 50 -16.83 4.46 -18.49
N ARG A 51 -17.41 3.52 -19.24
CA ARG A 51 -18.81 3.60 -19.66
C ARG A 51 -19.75 3.64 -18.45
N HIS A 52 -19.54 2.75 -17.49
CA HIS A 52 -20.38 2.69 -16.29
C HIS A 52 -20.25 3.94 -15.42
N LEU A 53 -19.02 4.42 -15.21
CA LEU A 53 -18.75 5.65 -14.47
C LEU A 53 -19.39 6.88 -15.10
N ASN A 54 -19.40 6.98 -16.44
CA ASN A 54 -20.11 8.05 -17.13
C ASN A 54 -21.63 7.98 -16.90
N GLN A 55 -22.21 6.78 -16.87
CA GLN A 55 -23.66 6.59 -16.66
C GLN A 55 -24.09 7.02 -15.26
N ILE A 56 -23.24 6.81 -14.25
CA ILE A 56 -23.53 7.21 -12.86
C ILE A 56 -23.02 8.62 -12.51
N GLY A 57 -22.60 9.42 -13.50
CA GLY A 57 -22.17 10.80 -13.29
C GLY A 57 -20.79 10.98 -12.62
N LEU A 58 -19.93 9.96 -12.66
CA LEU A 58 -18.58 9.98 -12.07
C LEU A 58 -17.45 9.86 -13.13
N PRO A 59 -17.43 10.70 -14.18
CA PRO A 59 -16.50 10.53 -15.33
C PRO A 59 -15.02 10.73 -14.99
N HIS A 60 -14.73 11.35 -13.84
CA HIS A 60 -13.39 11.68 -13.37
C HIS A 60 -12.71 10.52 -12.62
N LEU A 61 -13.44 9.43 -12.30
CA LEU A 61 -12.87 8.26 -11.65
C LEU A 61 -12.31 7.27 -12.68
N HIS A 62 -11.21 6.58 -12.32
CA HIS A 62 -10.54 5.62 -13.19
C HIS A 62 -9.94 4.47 -12.38
N LEU A 63 -9.70 3.32 -13.03
CA LEU A 63 -9.04 2.15 -12.39
C LEU A 63 -7.69 2.51 -11.75
N HIS A 64 -6.90 3.37 -12.40
CA HIS A 64 -5.62 3.81 -11.85
C HIS A 64 -5.80 4.60 -10.55
N GLY A 65 -6.90 5.37 -10.44
CA GLY A 65 -7.27 6.10 -9.24
C GLY A 65 -7.51 5.20 -8.02
N LEU A 66 -8.01 3.97 -8.22
CA LEU A 66 -8.16 2.99 -7.13
C LEU A 66 -6.80 2.63 -6.51
N ARG A 67 -5.74 2.52 -7.34
CA ARG A 67 -4.39 2.26 -6.84
C ARG A 67 -3.84 3.44 -6.03
N HIS A 68 -4.16 4.68 -6.43
CA HIS A 68 -3.81 5.87 -5.64
C HIS A 68 -4.57 5.92 -4.32
N ALA A 69 -5.88 5.69 -4.34
CA ALA A 69 -6.71 5.67 -3.16
C ALA A 69 -6.23 4.60 -2.16
N ALA A 70 -5.85 3.41 -2.64
CA ALA A 70 -5.26 2.38 -1.80
C ALA A 70 -3.93 2.82 -1.18
N GLY A 71 -3.05 3.47 -1.95
CA GLY A 71 -1.79 4.01 -1.44
C GLY A 71 -1.99 5.08 -0.36
N ALA A 72 -2.94 6.00 -0.58
CA ALA A 72 -3.30 7.03 0.39
C ALA A 72 -3.88 6.41 1.67
N ALA A 73 -4.83 5.47 1.56
CA ALA A 73 -5.43 4.79 2.70
C ALA A 73 -4.39 4.03 3.54
N LEU A 74 -3.41 3.38 2.89
CA LEU A 74 -2.31 2.71 3.61
C LEU A 74 -1.37 3.72 4.29
N ALA A 75 -1.10 4.87 3.67
CA ALA A 75 -0.30 5.93 4.29
C ALA A 75 -1.02 6.53 5.51
N ASP A 76 -2.32 6.75 5.41
CA ASP A 76 -3.16 7.23 6.52
C ASP A 76 -3.24 6.20 7.66
N ALA A 77 -3.21 4.89 7.34
CA ALA A 77 -3.07 3.81 8.31
C ALA A 77 -1.67 3.71 8.94
N GLY A 78 -0.73 4.57 8.55
CA GLY A 78 0.61 4.65 9.12
C GLY A 78 1.62 3.67 8.54
N CYS A 79 1.28 2.98 7.43
CA CYS A 79 2.23 2.12 6.72
C CYS A 79 3.40 2.96 6.16
N SER A 80 4.59 2.38 6.19
CA SER A 80 5.78 2.93 5.57
C SER A 80 5.70 2.85 4.05
N SER A 81 6.44 3.72 3.35
CA SER A 81 6.58 3.66 1.89
C SER A 81 7.00 2.27 1.36
N LYS A 82 7.79 1.49 2.12
CA LYS A 82 8.18 0.13 1.75
C LYS A 82 7.03 -0.87 1.83
N GLU A 83 6.23 -0.81 2.89
CA GLU A 83 5.03 -1.65 3.03
C GLU A 83 4.01 -1.33 1.93
N ILE A 84 3.81 -0.04 1.65
CA ILE A 84 2.93 0.42 0.58
C ILE A 84 3.45 -0.06 -0.79
N ALA A 85 4.75 0.02 -1.05
CA ALA A 85 5.34 -0.49 -2.28
C ALA A 85 5.11 -1.99 -2.48
N ALA A 86 5.22 -2.78 -1.41
CA ALA A 86 4.97 -4.21 -1.44
C ALA A 86 3.51 -4.52 -1.77
N VAL A 87 2.55 -3.84 -1.12
CA VAL A 87 1.12 -4.03 -1.39
C VAL A 87 0.76 -3.59 -2.82
N LEU A 88 1.27 -2.44 -3.27
CA LEU A 88 0.99 -1.92 -4.60
C LEU A 88 1.84 -2.57 -5.70
N GLY A 89 2.80 -3.45 -5.38
CA GLY A 89 3.69 -4.07 -6.36
C GLY A 89 4.52 -3.09 -7.18
N HIS A 90 4.87 -1.93 -6.61
CA HIS A 90 5.73 -0.95 -7.26
C HIS A 90 7.20 -1.37 -7.11
N LYS A 91 7.96 -1.33 -8.21
CA LYS A 91 9.40 -1.66 -8.18
C LYS A 91 10.25 -0.56 -7.54
N THR A 92 9.79 0.68 -7.59
CA THR A 92 10.54 1.84 -7.08
C THR A 92 9.70 2.62 -6.09
N LEU A 93 10.36 3.10 -5.02
CA LEU A 93 9.73 3.93 -3.99
C LEU A 93 9.28 5.29 -4.54
N GLN A 94 9.93 5.81 -5.58
CA GLN A 94 9.53 7.04 -6.27
C GLN A 94 8.07 6.99 -6.78
N MET A 95 7.58 5.82 -7.21
CA MET A 95 6.18 5.66 -7.63
C MET A 95 5.20 5.66 -6.47
N VAL A 96 5.65 5.33 -5.26
CA VAL A 96 4.82 5.37 -4.04
C VAL A 96 4.81 6.77 -3.44
N GLU A 97 5.98 7.40 -3.38
CA GLU A 97 6.15 8.76 -2.84
C GLU A 97 5.23 9.81 -3.47
N LYS A 98 4.91 9.66 -4.76
CA LYS A 98 3.98 10.57 -5.46
C LYS A 98 2.60 10.62 -4.80
N TYR A 99 2.21 9.58 -4.07
CA TYR A 99 0.88 9.44 -3.46
C TYR A 99 0.92 9.42 -1.93
N THR A 100 2.09 9.25 -1.32
CA THR A 100 2.23 9.11 0.15
C THR A 100 2.97 10.26 0.82
N LYS A 101 3.67 11.13 0.07
CA LYS A 101 4.54 12.19 0.60
C LYS A 101 3.87 13.07 1.66
N GLY A 102 2.63 13.50 1.43
CA GLY A 102 1.93 14.42 2.33
C GLY A 102 1.64 13.81 3.71
N ALA A 103 1.04 12.63 3.73
CA ALA A 103 0.71 11.91 4.97
C ALA A 103 1.99 11.45 5.70
N GLU A 104 2.97 10.94 4.95
CA GLU A 104 4.21 10.42 5.51
C GLU A 104 5.09 11.52 6.12
N GLN A 105 5.20 12.69 5.47
CA GLN A 105 6.00 13.82 5.97
C GLN A 105 5.49 14.31 7.33
N ARG A 106 4.17 14.49 7.49
CA ARG A 106 3.57 14.93 8.75
C ARG A 106 3.86 13.95 9.88
N ARG A 107 3.59 12.66 9.63
CA ARG A 107 3.82 11.60 10.61
C ARG A 107 5.30 11.46 11.00
N LEU A 108 6.21 11.51 10.03
CA LEU A 108 7.64 11.40 10.29
C LEU A 108 8.16 12.60 11.09
N ALA A 109 7.65 13.81 10.81
CA ALA A 109 8.00 15.00 11.58
C ALA A 109 7.59 14.85 13.05
N ASP A 110 6.34 14.44 13.31
CA ASP A 110 5.84 14.24 14.67
C ASP A 110 6.67 13.18 15.42
N GLN A 111 6.93 12.04 14.78
CA GLN A 111 7.75 10.98 15.36
C GLN A 111 9.19 11.43 15.64
N ALA A 112 9.79 12.24 14.78
CA ALA A 112 11.14 12.74 14.97
C ALA A 112 11.22 13.68 16.19
N ILE A 113 10.25 14.59 16.35
CA ILE A 113 10.18 15.49 17.51
C ILE A 113 9.97 14.73 18.81
N VAL A 114 9.07 13.75 18.84
CA VAL A 114 8.85 12.90 20.03
C VAL A 114 10.11 12.12 20.40
N LYS A 115 10.84 11.57 19.41
CA LYS A 115 12.12 10.88 19.66
C LYS A 115 13.18 11.83 20.21
N LEU A 116 13.27 13.05 19.68
CA LEU A 116 14.20 14.07 20.15
C LEU A 116 13.91 14.47 21.59
N GLN A 117 12.65 14.68 21.96
CA GLN A 117 12.25 14.98 23.33
C GLN A 117 12.66 13.86 24.29
N LYS A 118 12.35 12.60 23.96
CA LYS A 118 12.76 11.43 24.77
C LYS A 118 14.27 11.31 24.92
N ALA A 119 15.04 11.61 23.87
CA ALA A 119 16.50 11.59 23.93
C ALA A 119 17.06 12.66 24.88
N LYS A 120 16.45 13.85 24.92
CA LYS A 120 16.84 14.94 25.84
C LYS A 120 16.45 14.66 27.30
N THR A 121 15.38 13.90 27.54
CA THR A 121 14.92 13.56 28.90
C THR A 121 15.69 12.38 29.52
N ARG A 122 16.54 11.67 28.75
CA ARG A 122 17.32 10.55 29.29
C ARG A 122 18.41 11.10 30.22
N PRO A 123 18.36 10.86 31.55
CA PRO A 123 19.38 11.36 32.45
C PRO A 123 20.70 10.71 32.06
N GLY A 124 21.75 11.54 32.01
CA GLY A 124 23.10 11.11 31.65
C GLY A 124 23.48 9.85 32.42
N ARG A 125 24.04 8.89 31.70
CA ARG A 125 24.65 7.68 32.25
C ARG A 125 25.74 8.15 33.22
N LEU A 126 25.42 8.22 34.51
CA LEU A 126 26.37 8.55 35.57
C LEU A 126 27.53 7.57 35.45
N LYS A 127 28.71 8.10 35.19
CA LYS A 127 29.98 7.36 35.18
C LYS A 127 30.20 6.91 36.62
N GLN A 128 30.08 5.61 36.88
CA GLN A 128 30.41 5.08 38.21
C GLN A 128 31.89 5.39 38.49
N PRO A 129 32.25 5.97 39.65
CA PRO A 129 33.64 6.13 40.01
C PRO A 129 34.28 4.74 40.11
N GLY A 130 35.45 4.59 39.47
CA GLY A 130 36.18 3.32 39.40
C GLY A 130 36.59 2.83 40.80
N PRO A 131 36.84 1.52 40.96
CA PRO A 131 37.16 0.97 42.27
C PRO A 131 38.48 1.57 42.77
N GLU A 132 38.43 2.17 43.97
CA GLU A 132 39.62 2.63 44.68
C GLU A 132 40.56 1.45 44.92
N ALA A 133 41.79 1.58 44.42
CA ALA A 133 42.86 0.62 44.66
C ALA A 133 43.26 0.68 46.15
N ARG A 134 43.29 -0.48 46.79
CA ARG A 134 43.97 -0.74 48.06
C ARG A 134 44.89 -1.94 47.88
#